data_AF-M0CMI3-F1
#
_entry.id   AF-M0CMI3-F1
#
_cell.length_a   1.000
_cell.length_b   1.000
_cell.length_c   1.000
_cell.angle_alpha   90.00
_cell.angle_beta   90.00
_cell.angle_gamma   90.00
#
_symmetry.space_group_name_H-M   'P 1'
#
loop_
_entity.id
_entity.type
_entity.pdbx_description
1 polymer ?
#
loop_
_entity_poly.entity_id
_entity_poly.type
_entity_poly.pdbx_seq_one_letter_code
_entity_poly.pdbx_strand_id
1 'polypeptide(L)'
;MTATDITRRRFGLGFTGALSVLASGCLNSITGGDDHEHEHDDPPWEWGGLYDLEQGTYLYTYHEGPDPDMHFAIVPTDEDGEHGLFHAGETATELFERDEADASVSDGDAVQPSSETLYRVDFESEGETAIELEVESKGLYSLFTAHVPEEFDAVLRSETGEELTPTVTEQHSSHGHDDSENHSHDGNESHGHDDEHEH
;
A
#
# COMPACT_ATOMS: atom_id res chain seq x y z
N MET A 1 37.91 -26.35 5.93
CA MET A 1 37.45 -25.22 6.74
C MET A 1 37.81 -23.96 5.97
N THR A 2 36.91 -23.58 5.07
CA THR A 2 37.01 -22.45 4.15
C THR A 2 36.53 -21.20 4.89
N ALA A 3 37.40 -20.21 5.01
CA ALA A 3 37.08 -18.89 5.54
C ALA A 3 36.51 -18.05 4.40
N THR A 4 35.26 -17.62 4.53
CA THR A 4 34.61 -16.70 3.60
C THR A 4 34.99 -15.28 4.00
N ASP A 5 35.66 -14.58 3.08
CA ASP A 5 36.07 -13.18 3.19
C ASP A 5 34.87 -12.29 2.84
N ILE A 6 34.35 -11.53 3.81
CA ILE A 6 33.29 -10.54 3.58
C ILE A 6 33.95 -9.21 3.21
N THR A 7 33.99 -8.95 1.91
CA THR A 7 34.46 -7.67 1.33
C THR A 7 33.38 -6.60 1.50
N ARG A 8 33.58 -5.69 2.47
CA ARG A 8 32.77 -4.48 2.69
C ARG A 8 33.11 -3.43 1.61
N ARG A 9 32.22 -3.20 0.65
CA ARG A 9 32.35 -2.08 -0.31
C ARG A 9 31.62 -0.86 0.23
N ARG A 10 32.39 0.19 0.55
CA ARG A 10 31.88 1.53 0.86
C ARG A 10 31.69 2.29 -0.45
N PHE A 11 30.47 2.65 -0.79
CA PHE A 11 30.19 3.71 -1.76
C PHE A 11 29.80 4.98 -0.98
N GLY A 12 30.61 6.02 -1.15
CA GLY A 12 30.28 7.37 -0.74
C GLY A 12 29.88 8.16 -1.98
N LEU A 13 28.71 8.78 -1.95
CA LEU A 13 28.34 9.87 -2.83
C LEU A 13 27.72 10.96 -1.97
N GLY A 14 28.44 12.08 -1.90
CA GLY A 14 27.93 13.31 -1.32
C GLY A 14 27.07 14.04 -2.34
N PHE A 15 25.89 14.48 -1.91
CA PHE A 15 25.12 15.49 -2.60
C PHE A 15 24.46 16.40 -1.56
N THR A 16 24.89 17.65 -1.50
CA THR A 16 24.20 18.71 -0.75
C THR A 16 23.94 19.86 -1.71
N GLY A 17 22.70 19.94 -2.19
CA GLY A 17 22.14 21.10 -2.89
C GLY A 17 21.68 22.16 -1.89
N ALA A 18 21.79 23.43 -2.29
CA ALA A 18 21.50 24.59 -1.46
C ALA A 18 20.09 25.18 -1.74
N LEU A 19 19.35 25.33 -0.65
CA LEU A 19 18.28 26.28 -0.26
C LEU A 19 17.72 27.37 -1.22
N SER A 20 16.38 27.42 -1.25
CA SER A 20 15.45 28.56 -0.99
C SER A 20 15.23 29.70 -2.03
N VAL A 21 13.97 30.06 -2.33
CA VAL A 21 13.09 31.04 -1.61
C VAL A 21 11.79 31.32 -2.43
N LEU A 22 10.64 31.10 -1.77
CA LEU A 22 9.31 31.78 -1.78
C LEU A 22 8.86 32.71 -2.93
N ALA A 23 7.58 32.54 -3.33
CA ALA A 23 6.72 33.65 -3.72
C ALA A 23 5.24 33.40 -3.35
N SER A 24 4.70 34.37 -2.62
CA SER A 24 3.33 34.51 -2.12
C SER A 24 2.24 34.61 -3.21
N GLY A 25 1.02 34.23 -2.86
CA GLY A 25 -0.19 34.66 -3.58
C GLY A 25 -1.48 34.30 -2.83
N CYS A 26 -2.15 35.30 -2.28
CA CYS A 26 -3.36 35.19 -1.45
C CYS A 26 -4.67 35.22 -2.27
N LEU A 27 -5.74 34.68 -1.65
CA LEU A 27 -7.18 34.99 -1.84
C LEU A 27 -7.80 34.46 -3.16
N ASN A 28 -9.02 33.91 -3.22
CA ASN A 28 -10.26 34.30 -2.55
C ASN A 28 -11.33 33.21 -2.73
N SER A 29 -12.13 33.00 -1.68
CA SER A 29 -13.54 32.55 -1.60
C SER A 29 -14.25 32.03 -2.86
N ILE A 30 -14.98 30.90 -2.77
CA ILE A 30 -16.45 30.81 -2.95
C ILE A 30 -16.95 29.35 -3.01
N THR A 31 -17.91 29.05 -2.11
CA THR A 31 -19.00 28.04 -2.15
C THR A 31 -18.91 26.80 -3.05
N GLY A 32 -19.11 25.65 -2.43
CA GLY A 32 -19.59 24.44 -3.09
C GLY A 32 -19.46 23.28 -2.11
N GLY A 33 -20.50 23.04 -1.32
CA GLY A 33 -20.65 21.75 -0.65
C GLY A 33 -21.06 20.75 -1.72
N ASP A 34 -20.06 20.19 -2.39
CA ASP A 34 -20.18 18.89 -3.00
C ASP A 34 -19.60 17.92 -1.97
N ASP A 35 -20.49 17.26 -1.23
CA ASP A 35 -20.19 15.99 -0.61
C ASP A 35 -19.97 15.03 -1.79
N HIS A 36 -18.77 15.08 -2.36
CA HIS A 36 -18.31 14.05 -3.28
C HIS A 36 -18.09 12.83 -2.40
N GLU A 37 -19.13 12.01 -2.26
CA GLU A 37 -18.97 10.61 -1.94
C GLU A 37 -18.06 10.05 -3.04
N HIS A 38 -16.75 10.06 -2.79
CA HIS A 38 -15.79 9.40 -3.64
C HIS A 38 -16.06 7.91 -3.48
N GLU A 39 -16.85 7.35 -4.39
CA GLU A 39 -16.88 5.91 -4.65
C GLU A 39 -15.46 5.55 -5.13
N HIS A 40 -14.56 5.31 -4.18
CA HIS A 40 -13.25 4.77 -4.46
C HIS A 40 -13.46 3.30 -4.83
N ASP A 41 -13.10 2.92 -6.05
CA ASP A 41 -12.86 1.52 -6.38
C ASP A 41 -11.95 0.90 -5.31
N ASP A 42 -12.20 -0.36 -4.96
CA ASP A 42 -11.34 -1.07 -4.01
C ASP A 42 -9.88 -1.01 -4.48
N PRO A 43 -8.93 -0.74 -3.58
CA PRO A 43 -7.54 -0.62 -3.96
C PRO A 43 -6.98 -1.96 -4.47
N PRO A 44 -5.93 -1.93 -5.31
CA PRO A 44 -5.28 -3.14 -5.85
C PRO A 44 -4.43 -3.91 -4.82
N TRP A 45 -4.51 -3.57 -3.54
CA TRP A 45 -3.82 -4.21 -2.42
C TRP A 45 -4.85 -4.66 -1.37
N GLU A 46 -4.61 -5.81 -0.74
CA GLU A 46 -5.59 -6.41 0.19
C GLU A 46 -5.34 -6.06 1.65
N TRP A 47 -4.13 -5.59 2.02
CA TRP A 47 -3.83 -5.29 3.41
C TRP A 47 -2.89 -4.09 3.55
N GLY A 48 -3.14 -3.27 4.56
CA GLY A 48 -2.30 -2.14 4.96
C GLY A 48 -2.13 -2.08 6.48
N GLY A 49 -0.94 -1.71 6.95
CA GLY A 49 -0.65 -1.56 8.37
C GLY A 49 0.31 -0.40 8.66
N LEU A 50 -0.04 0.45 9.62
CA LEU A 50 0.76 1.60 10.03
C LEU A 50 1.66 1.28 11.24
N TYR A 51 2.95 1.54 11.13
CA TYR A 51 3.96 1.30 12.17
C TYR A 51 4.67 2.59 12.60
N ASP A 52 4.93 2.75 13.90
CA ASP A 52 5.89 3.74 14.43
C ASP A 52 7.23 3.03 14.60
N LEU A 53 8.18 3.33 13.70
CA LEU A 53 9.48 2.68 13.64
C LEU A 53 10.58 3.64 14.05
N GLU A 54 11.51 3.14 14.88
CA GLU A 54 12.78 3.80 15.15
C GLU A 54 13.75 3.59 13.98
N GLN A 55 14.76 4.46 13.86
CA GLN A 55 15.87 4.24 12.94
C GLN A 55 16.56 2.90 13.25
N GLY A 56 16.73 2.05 12.25
CA GLY A 56 17.35 0.73 12.42
C GLY A 56 17.01 -0.24 11.29
N THR A 57 17.39 -1.50 11.49
CA THR A 57 17.07 -2.59 10.57
C THR A 57 16.00 -3.49 11.19
N TYR A 58 15.01 -3.82 10.39
CA TYR A 58 13.92 -4.73 10.72
C TYR A 58 13.96 -5.93 9.78
N LEU A 59 13.36 -7.04 10.17
CA LEU A 59 13.27 -8.24 9.35
C LEU A 59 11.81 -8.49 9.02
N TYR A 60 11.47 -8.47 7.73
CA TYR A 60 10.17 -8.87 7.26
C TYR A 60 10.26 -10.29 6.71
N THR A 61 9.70 -11.25 7.45
CA THR A 61 9.79 -12.68 7.13
C THR A 61 8.49 -13.17 6.53
N TYR A 62 8.60 -14.07 5.56
CA TYR A 62 7.50 -14.75 4.88
C TYR A 62 7.74 -16.26 4.85
N HIS A 63 6.67 -17.03 4.77
CA HIS A 63 6.67 -18.46 4.50
C HIS A 63 5.96 -18.77 3.17
N GLU A 64 5.85 -20.06 2.84
CA GLU A 64 5.10 -20.50 1.65
C GLU A 64 3.65 -19.99 1.72
N GLY A 65 3.17 -19.42 0.62
CA GLY A 65 1.79 -19.00 0.46
C GLY A 65 1.15 -19.56 -0.81
N PRO A 66 -0.09 -19.16 -1.11
CA PRO A 66 -0.81 -19.62 -2.29
C PRO A 66 -0.13 -19.19 -3.61
N ASP A 67 0.49 -18.02 -3.61
CA ASP A 67 1.13 -17.41 -4.77
C ASP A 67 2.66 -17.48 -4.68
N PRO A 68 3.36 -17.67 -5.82
CA PRO A 68 4.82 -17.83 -5.86
C PRO A 68 5.60 -16.52 -5.65
N ASP A 69 4.91 -15.38 -5.68
CA ASP A 69 5.45 -14.05 -5.46
C ASP A 69 4.39 -13.13 -4.83
N MET A 70 4.82 -12.03 -4.23
CA MET A 70 3.91 -11.02 -3.68
C MET A 70 4.47 -9.61 -3.89
N HIS A 71 3.59 -8.65 -4.21
CA HIS A 71 3.95 -7.24 -4.24
C HIS A 71 3.74 -6.58 -2.87
N PHE A 72 4.65 -5.71 -2.48
CA PHE A 72 4.53 -4.90 -1.27
C PHE A 72 5.17 -3.52 -1.43
N ALA A 73 4.69 -2.55 -0.65
CA ALA A 73 5.25 -1.20 -0.57
C ALA A 73 5.36 -0.75 0.89
N ILE A 74 6.41 0.01 1.23
CA ILE A 74 6.54 0.67 2.53
C ILE A 74 6.58 2.18 2.30
N VAL A 75 5.49 2.87 2.60
CA VAL A 75 5.32 4.30 2.34
C VAL A 75 5.52 5.08 3.66
N PRO A 76 6.49 6.02 3.73
CA PRO A 76 6.61 6.90 4.88
C PRO A 76 5.41 7.87 4.96
N THR A 77 4.98 8.21 6.17
CA THR A 77 3.90 9.18 6.42
C THR A 77 4.24 10.07 7.61
N ASP A 78 3.68 11.28 7.62
CA ASP A 78 3.79 12.26 8.73
C ASP A 78 2.52 12.29 9.59
N GLU A 79 1.50 11.52 9.23
CA GLU A 79 0.21 11.47 9.90
C GLU A 79 0.01 10.11 10.60
N ASP A 80 -0.56 10.13 11.82
CA ASP A 80 -0.86 8.92 12.58
C ASP A 80 -2.31 8.45 12.34
N GLY A 81 -2.60 7.24 12.84
CA GLY A 81 -3.94 6.67 12.82
C GLY A 81 -4.47 6.34 11.43
N GLU A 82 -5.80 6.29 11.33
CA GLU A 82 -6.52 5.93 10.09
C GLU A 82 -6.24 6.92 8.95
N HIS A 83 -6.09 8.22 9.26
CA HIS A 83 -5.79 9.24 8.25
C HIS A 83 -4.40 9.03 7.63
N GLY A 84 -3.40 8.71 8.46
CA GLY A 84 -2.05 8.41 7.98
C GLY A 84 -1.98 7.17 7.11
N LEU A 85 -2.74 6.12 7.47
CA LEU A 85 -2.86 4.92 6.67
C LEU A 85 -3.58 5.21 5.34
N PHE A 86 -4.66 6.00 5.37
CA PHE A 86 -5.43 6.37 4.18
C PHE A 86 -4.60 7.13 3.14
N HIS A 87 -3.92 8.23 3.52
CA HIS A 87 -3.10 8.99 2.56
C HIS A 87 -1.90 8.19 2.03
N ALA A 88 -1.30 7.34 2.88
CA ALA A 88 -0.25 6.42 2.43
C ALA A 88 -0.83 5.34 1.48
N GLY A 89 -2.09 4.96 1.69
CA GLY A 89 -2.84 4.02 0.84
C GLY A 89 -3.11 4.56 -0.55
N GLU A 90 -3.42 5.86 -0.69
CA GLU A 90 -3.53 6.50 -2.01
C GLU A 90 -2.21 6.40 -2.79
N THR A 91 -1.08 6.66 -2.11
CA THR A 91 0.25 6.50 -2.71
C THR A 91 0.53 5.04 -3.08
N ALA A 92 0.15 4.09 -2.22
CA ALA A 92 0.31 2.67 -2.50
C ALA A 92 -0.55 2.24 -3.71
N THR A 93 -1.79 2.68 -3.81
CA THR A 93 -2.66 2.42 -4.97
C THR A 93 -1.98 2.87 -6.26
N GLU A 94 -1.45 4.10 -6.31
CA GLU A 94 -0.71 4.60 -7.47
C GLU A 94 0.53 3.77 -7.82
N LEU A 95 1.16 3.09 -6.84
CA LEU A 95 2.30 2.20 -7.07
C LEU A 95 1.84 0.87 -7.67
N PHE A 96 0.81 0.25 -7.09
CA PHE A 96 0.29 -1.06 -7.51
C PHE A 96 -0.40 -1.01 -8.89
N GLU A 97 -0.98 0.12 -9.29
CA GLU A 97 -1.60 0.31 -10.61
C GLU A 97 -0.61 0.38 -11.78
N ARG A 98 0.71 0.40 -11.53
CA ARG A 98 1.75 0.56 -12.58
C ARG A 98 2.04 -0.72 -13.37
N ASP A 99 1.25 -1.78 -13.18
CA ASP A 99 1.36 -3.14 -13.75
C ASP A 99 2.65 -3.91 -13.41
N GLU A 100 3.79 -3.25 -13.15
CA GLU A 100 5.10 -3.88 -12.90
C GLU A 100 5.76 -3.34 -11.61
N ALA A 101 6.44 -4.24 -10.88
CA ALA A 101 7.27 -3.84 -9.74
C ALA A 101 8.51 -3.06 -10.20
N ASP A 102 8.91 -2.07 -9.40
CA ASP A 102 10.14 -1.31 -9.63
C ASP A 102 11.40 -2.12 -9.28
N ALA A 103 11.29 -3.03 -8.31
CA ALA A 103 12.38 -3.89 -7.87
C ALA A 103 11.89 -5.27 -7.42
N SER A 104 12.65 -6.31 -7.77
CA SER A 104 12.48 -7.67 -7.22
C SER A 104 13.50 -7.91 -6.11
N VAL A 105 13.07 -8.55 -5.03
CA VAL A 105 13.89 -8.84 -3.85
C VAL A 105 13.75 -10.30 -3.44
N SER A 106 14.82 -10.87 -2.90
CA SER A 106 14.90 -12.27 -2.46
C SER A 106 15.49 -12.36 -1.05
N ASP A 107 15.62 -13.57 -0.52
CA ASP A 107 16.13 -13.81 0.83
C ASP A 107 17.46 -13.08 1.10
N GLY A 108 17.49 -12.31 2.19
CA GLY A 108 18.63 -11.51 2.64
C GLY A 108 18.83 -10.18 1.92
N ASP A 109 17.95 -9.80 0.97
CA ASP A 109 18.01 -8.48 0.35
C ASP A 109 17.47 -7.38 1.27
N ALA A 110 18.01 -6.18 1.10
CA ALA A 110 17.61 -4.99 1.85
C ALA A 110 16.74 -4.05 1.02
N VAL A 111 15.69 -3.51 1.64
CA VAL A 111 14.76 -2.52 1.08
C VAL A 111 14.68 -1.29 1.98
N GLN A 112 14.23 -0.18 1.40
CA GLN A 112 14.04 1.08 2.11
C GLN A 112 12.61 1.58 1.91
N PRO A 113 12.01 2.21 2.93
CA PRO A 113 10.76 2.92 2.74
C PRO A 113 10.86 3.97 1.63
N SER A 114 9.86 3.98 0.74
CA SER A 114 9.82 4.83 -0.45
C SER A 114 8.39 5.08 -0.88
N SER A 115 8.06 6.32 -1.24
CA SER A 115 6.79 6.68 -1.88
C SER A 115 6.80 6.43 -3.39
N GLU A 116 7.89 5.87 -3.93
CA GLU A 116 8.12 5.74 -5.38
C GLU A 116 8.39 4.29 -5.80
N THR A 117 8.46 3.33 -4.87
CA THR A 117 8.96 1.98 -5.15
C THR A 117 7.96 0.91 -4.73
N LEU A 118 7.51 0.14 -5.71
CA LEU A 118 6.83 -1.14 -5.52
C LEU A 118 7.85 -2.27 -5.55
N TYR A 119 7.87 -3.10 -4.52
CA TYR A 119 8.71 -4.28 -4.45
C TYR A 119 7.92 -5.53 -4.81
N ARG A 120 8.57 -6.50 -5.45
CA ARG A 120 8.09 -7.88 -5.56
C ARG A 120 9.03 -8.80 -4.80
N VAL A 121 8.52 -9.55 -3.83
CA VAL A 121 9.29 -10.62 -3.20
C VAL A 121 9.20 -11.88 -4.06
N ASP A 122 10.37 -12.39 -4.46
CA ASP A 122 10.50 -13.71 -5.05
C ASP A 122 10.77 -14.70 -3.91
N PHE A 123 9.78 -15.53 -3.55
CA PHE A 123 9.90 -16.43 -2.41
C PHE A 123 10.89 -17.57 -2.65
N GLU A 124 11.60 -17.96 -1.60
CA GLU A 124 12.40 -19.19 -1.59
C GLU A 124 11.49 -20.41 -1.82
N SER A 125 11.98 -21.38 -2.61
CA SER A 125 11.18 -22.57 -2.96
C SER A 125 10.81 -23.45 -1.77
N GLU A 126 11.58 -23.36 -0.67
CA GLU A 126 11.34 -24.05 0.59
C GLU A 126 11.91 -23.22 1.75
N GLY A 127 11.14 -22.97 2.80
CA GLY A 127 11.63 -22.32 4.03
C GLY A 127 11.04 -20.94 4.31
N GLU A 128 11.80 -20.14 5.05
CA GLU A 128 11.47 -18.73 5.34
C GLU A 128 12.21 -17.86 4.32
N THR A 129 11.55 -16.83 3.79
CA THR A 129 12.18 -15.75 3.03
C THR A 129 12.24 -14.52 3.92
N ALA A 130 13.42 -13.98 4.15
CA ALA A 130 13.62 -12.85 5.04
C ALA A 130 14.16 -11.63 4.28
N ILE A 131 13.41 -10.52 4.32
CA ILE A 131 13.79 -9.25 3.70
C ILE A 131 14.21 -8.26 4.79
N GLU A 132 15.37 -7.63 4.65
CA GLU A 132 15.84 -6.59 5.56
C GLU A 132 15.17 -5.25 5.21
N LEU A 133 14.47 -4.64 6.16
CA LEU A 133 13.92 -3.30 6.02
C LEU A 133 14.84 -2.30 6.73
N GLU A 134 15.49 -1.42 5.96
CA GLU A 134 16.36 -0.37 6.47
C GLU A 134 15.59 0.94 6.66
N VAL A 135 15.35 1.31 7.92
CA VAL A 135 14.68 2.56 8.30
C VAL A 135 15.73 3.62 8.61
N GLU A 136 15.88 4.59 7.72
CA GLU A 136 16.92 5.63 7.83
C GLU A 136 16.62 6.70 8.89
N SER A 137 15.37 6.86 9.31
CA SER A 137 14.96 7.88 10.29
C SER A 137 13.79 7.37 11.11
N LYS A 138 13.69 7.78 12.38
CA LYS A 138 12.48 7.50 13.16
C LYS A 138 11.27 8.16 12.47
N GLY A 139 10.16 7.43 12.35
CA GLY A 139 8.93 7.96 11.77
C GLY A 139 7.81 6.95 11.68
N LEU A 140 6.73 7.36 11.02
CA LEU A 140 5.58 6.53 10.72
C LEU A 140 5.73 5.93 9.31
N TYR A 141 5.43 4.64 9.19
CA TYR A 141 5.61 3.87 7.97
C TYR A 141 4.41 2.94 7.76
N SER A 142 3.78 3.04 6.60
CA SER A 142 2.68 2.17 6.21
C SER A 142 3.18 1.08 5.29
N LEU A 143 2.99 -0.17 5.67
CA LEU A 143 3.27 -1.35 4.85
C LEU A 143 1.98 -1.80 4.17
N PHE A 144 2.03 -1.99 2.86
CA PHE A 144 0.93 -2.50 2.05
C PHE A 144 1.34 -3.77 1.30
N THR A 145 0.42 -4.72 1.18
CA THR A 145 0.68 -6.01 0.50
C THR A 145 -0.45 -6.38 -0.46
N ALA A 146 -0.09 -7.01 -1.58
CA ALA A 146 -1.05 -7.50 -2.57
C ALA A 146 -2.04 -8.51 -1.98
N HIS A 147 -1.55 -9.33 -1.04
CA HIS A 147 -2.32 -10.35 -0.33
C HIS A 147 -2.31 -10.09 1.17
N VAL A 148 -3.17 -10.79 1.91
CA VAL A 148 -3.21 -10.70 3.37
C VAL A 148 -1.98 -11.40 3.97
N PRO A 149 -1.23 -10.75 4.90
CA PRO A 149 -0.03 -11.31 5.53
C PRO A 149 -0.22 -12.71 6.15
N GLU A 150 -1.41 -13.00 6.67
CA GLU A 150 -1.75 -14.29 7.29
C GLU A 150 -1.65 -15.48 6.32
N GLU A 151 -1.81 -15.27 5.00
CA GLU A 151 -1.70 -16.34 4.00
C GLU A 151 -0.26 -16.81 3.78
N PHE A 152 0.72 -16.00 4.21
CA PHE A 152 2.15 -16.23 4.06
C PHE A 152 2.86 -16.33 5.41
N ASP A 153 2.13 -16.41 6.53
CA ASP A 153 2.66 -16.27 7.89
C ASP A 153 3.64 -15.08 8.00
N ALA A 154 3.30 -13.95 7.36
CA ALA A 154 4.22 -12.83 7.19
C ALA A 154 4.29 -11.97 8.46
N VAL A 155 5.51 -11.69 8.91
CA VAL A 155 5.76 -11.04 10.20
C VAL A 155 6.89 -10.01 10.10
N LEU A 156 6.63 -8.78 10.56
CA LEU A 156 7.67 -7.77 10.73
C LEU A 156 8.28 -7.86 12.14
N ARG A 157 9.60 -7.97 12.21
CA ARG A 157 10.35 -8.11 13.47
C ARG A 157 11.40 -7.02 13.61
N SER A 158 11.64 -6.58 14.85
CA SER A 158 12.75 -5.68 15.19
C SER A 158 14.11 -6.39 15.10
N GLU A 159 15.20 -5.62 15.16
CA GLU A 159 16.57 -6.15 15.24
C GLU A 159 16.77 -7.14 16.42
N THR A 160 15.98 -7.01 17.49
CA THR A 160 16.03 -7.93 18.64
C THR A 160 15.17 -9.17 18.48
N GLY A 161 14.47 -9.32 17.35
CA GLY A 161 13.55 -10.42 17.06
C GLY A 161 12.17 -10.28 17.70
N GLU A 162 11.80 -9.08 18.17
CA GLU A 162 10.46 -8.82 18.67
C GLU A 162 9.52 -8.58 17.49
N GLU A 163 8.41 -9.32 17.45
CA GLU A 163 7.34 -9.11 16.47
C GLU A 163 6.64 -7.78 16.71
N LEU A 164 6.51 -7.00 15.63
CA LEU A 164 5.89 -5.69 15.66
C LEU A 164 4.43 -5.80 15.22
N THR A 165 3.56 -5.15 15.98
CA THR A 165 2.14 -5.02 15.63
C THR A 165 1.87 -3.62 15.08
N PRO A 166 1.16 -3.48 13.96
CA PRO A 166 0.75 -2.18 13.46
C PRO A 166 -0.21 -1.48 14.43
N THR A 167 -0.17 -0.15 14.45
CA THR A 167 -1.04 0.70 15.28
C THR A 167 -2.46 0.77 14.72
N VAL A 168 -2.57 0.73 13.39
CA VAL A 168 -3.84 0.68 12.64
C VAL A 168 -3.66 -0.27 11.46
N THR A 169 -4.70 -1.01 11.12
CA THR A 169 -4.74 -1.91 9.96
C THR A 169 -5.98 -1.67 9.13
N GLU A 170 -5.85 -1.87 7.83
CA GLU A 170 -6.94 -1.89 6.85
C GLU A 170 -6.84 -3.16 6.01
N GLN A 171 -7.98 -3.74 5.64
CA GLN A 171 -8.05 -4.96 4.84
C GLN A 171 -9.17 -4.84 3.81
N HIS A 172 -8.87 -5.20 2.58
CA HIS A 172 -9.77 -5.25 1.43
C HIS A 172 -9.88 -6.67 0.90
N SER A 173 -10.95 -6.97 0.17
CA SER A 173 -11.13 -8.27 -0.47
C SER A 173 -10.93 -8.12 -1.99
N SER A 174 -10.00 -8.84 -2.61
CA SER A 174 -9.80 -8.78 -4.08
C SER A 174 -10.95 -9.40 -4.91
N HIS A 175 -12.05 -9.79 -4.27
CA HIS A 175 -13.22 -10.30 -4.98
C HIS A 175 -13.98 -9.13 -5.60
N GLY A 176 -13.52 -8.77 -6.80
CA GLY A 176 -14.11 -7.74 -7.64
C GLY A 176 -15.63 -7.79 -7.57
N HIS A 177 -16.21 -6.59 -7.42
CA HIS A 177 -17.64 -6.39 -7.53
C HIS A 177 -18.11 -6.99 -8.85
N ASP A 178 -18.67 -8.18 -8.77
CA ASP A 178 -19.71 -8.61 -9.68
C ASP A 178 -20.92 -7.72 -9.37
N ASP A 179 -20.89 -6.47 -9.84
CA ASP A 179 -22.08 -5.67 -10.10
C ASP A 179 -22.83 -6.27 -11.30
N SER A 180 -23.14 -7.56 -11.20
CA SER A 180 -24.13 -8.21 -12.04
C SER A 180 -25.48 -8.14 -11.33
N GLU A 181 -26.37 -7.40 -12.00
CA GLU A 181 -27.83 -7.49 -11.91
C GLU A 181 -28.52 -6.70 -10.78
N ASN A 182 -29.15 -5.59 -11.13
CA ASN A 182 -30.58 -5.61 -11.49
C ASN A 182 -31.16 -4.19 -11.54
N HIS A 183 -31.35 -3.63 -12.73
CA HIS A 183 -32.55 -2.86 -13.07
C HIS A 183 -32.85 -2.97 -14.57
N SER A 184 -33.16 -4.19 -15.01
CA SER A 184 -34.08 -4.36 -16.14
C SER A 184 -35.45 -3.86 -15.69
N HIS A 185 -35.87 -2.67 -16.14
CA HIS A 185 -37.28 -2.26 -16.07
C HIS A 185 -37.85 -2.27 -17.49
N ASP A 186 -37.99 -3.48 -18.04
CA ASP A 186 -38.80 -3.72 -19.23
C ASP A 186 -40.12 -4.38 -18.79
N GLY A 187 -41.21 -3.62 -18.93
CA GLY A 187 -42.57 -4.14 -19.10
C GLY A 187 -43.43 -4.36 -17.85
N ASN A 188 -44.31 -3.40 -17.55
CA ASN A 188 -45.73 -3.76 -17.47
C ASN A 188 -46.65 -2.63 -17.95
N GLU A 189 -47.45 -3.02 -18.92
CA GLU A 189 -48.42 -2.23 -19.66
C GLU A 189 -49.70 -1.98 -18.83
N SER A 190 -50.39 -0.90 -19.20
CA SER A 190 -51.84 -0.73 -19.10
C SER A 190 -52.45 -0.52 -17.71
N HIS A 191 -52.78 0.74 -17.38
CA HIS A 191 -54.05 1.09 -16.73
C HIS A 191 -54.64 2.29 -17.49
N GLY A 192 -55.71 2.01 -18.23
CA GLY A 192 -56.51 3.00 -18.91
C GLY A 192 -57.25 3.92 -17.94
N HIS A 193 -57.44 5.16 -18.39
CA HIS A 193 -58.53 6.02 -17.95
C HIS A 193 -59.29 6.46 -19.20
N ASP A 194 -60.38 5.72 -19.48
CA ASP A 194 -61.72 6.21 -19.84
C ASP A 194 -61.84 7.75 -19.90
N ASP A 195 -62.22 8.31 -21.06
CA ASP A 195 -63.59 8.83 -21.35
C ASP A 195 -63.71 10.30 -20.86
N GLU A 196 -64.19 11.31 -21.59
CA GLU A 196 -65.33 11.41 -22.49
C GLU A 196 -65.21 12.63 -23.45
N HIS A 197 -66.08 12.59 -24.46
CA HIS A 197 -66.30 13.49 -25.59
C HIS A 197 -66.74 14.94 -25.28
N GLU A 198 -66.34 15.83 -26.21
CA GLU A 198 -67.12 16.90 -26.88
C GLU A 198 -68.03 17.84 -26.06
N HIS A 199 -67.76 19.15 -26.15
CA HIS A 199 -68.67 20.17 -26.70
C HIS A 199 -67.94 21.50 -26.95
#